data_AF-A0A3T0MZY7-F1
#
_entry.id   AF-A0A3T0MZY7-F1
#
_cell.length_a   1.000
_cell.length_b   1.000
_cell.length_c   1.000
_cell.angle_alpha   90.00
_cell.angle_beta   90.00
_cell.angle_gamma   90.00
#
_symmetry.space_group_name_H-M   'P 1'
#
loop_
_entity.id
_entity.type
_entity.pdbx_description
1 polymer ?
#
loop_
_entity_poly.entity_id
_entity_poly.type
_entity_poly.pdbx_seq_one_letter_code
_entity_poly.pdbx_strand_id
1 'polypeptide(L)' 'MIVAADHPTAGKIGTIGGPVKFNRAAVGVDLAVPLLEQHNRETLNEAGHDLAQIAALSVA' A
#
# COMPACT_ATOMS: atom_id res chain seq x y z
N MET A 1 -2.00 -20.28 -6.32
CA MET A 1 -0.58 -19.95 -6.54
C MET A 1 -0.12 -19.11 -5.36
N ILE A 2 0.87 -19.58 -4.58
CA ILE A 2 1.45 -18.81 -3.48
C ILE A 2 2.59 -17.98 -4.06
N VAL A 3 2.64 -16.70 -3.72
CA VAL A 3 3.71 -15.75 -4.10
C VAL A 3 4.37 -15.19 -2.85
N ALA A 4 5.64 -14.84 -2.96
CA ALA A 4 6.39 -14.19 -1.88
C ALA A 4 6.24 -12.67 -1.98
N ALA A 5 6.10 -12.00 -0.83
CA ALA A 5 6.14 -10.55 -0.72
C ALA A 5 7.03 -10.15 0.46
N ASP A 6 7.69 -9.00 0.36
CA ASP A 6 8.55 -8.46 1.42
C ASP A 6 7.72 -7.46 2.25
N HIS A 7 7.32 -7.85 3.47
CA HIS A 7 6.60 -6.99 4.41
C HIS A 7 7.59 -6.08 5.16
N PRO A 8 7.31 -4.77 5.34
CA PRO A 8 8.27 -3.83 5.92
C PRO A 8 8.74 -4.21 7.33
N THR A 9 7.86 -4.82 8.13
CA THR A 9 8.16 -5.25 9.51
C THR A 9 8.26 -6.76 9.71
N ALA A 10 7.63 -7.57 8.87
CA ALA A 10 7.53 -9.02 9.05
C ALA A 10 8.51 -9.80 8.15
N GLY A 11 9.25 -9.10 7.29
CA GLY A 11 10.17 -9.72 6.34
C GLY A 11 9.43 -10.49 5.24
N LYS A 12 10.02 -11.59 4.78
CA LYS A 12 9.45 -12.41 3.71
C LYS A 12 8.22 -13.17 4.17
N ILE A 13 7.07 -12.90 3.52
CA ILE A 13 5.79 -13.57 3.78
C ILE A 13 5.25 -14.23 2.51
N GLY A 14 4.40 -15.25 2.68
CA GLY A 14 3.65 -15.86 1.59
C GLY A 14 2.23 -15.28 1.50
N THR A 15 1.74 -15.04 0.29
CA THR A 15 0.36 -14.60 0.02
C THR A 15 -0.22 -15.26 -1.23
N ILE A 16 -1.54 -15.14 -1.41
CA ILE A 16 -2.21 -15.62 -2.61
C ILE A 16 -2.04 -14.58 -3.72
N GLY A 17 -1.41 -14.99 -4.83
CA GLY A 17 -1.31 -14.14 -6.02
C GLY A 17 -2.65 -14.01 -6.76
N GLY A 18 -2.70 -13.15 -7.78
CA GLY A 18 -3.88 -12.98 -8.63
C GLY A 18 -4.41 -14.32 -9.16
N PRO A 19 -5.70 -14.66 -8.94
CA PRO A 19 -6.23 -15.99 -9.22
C PRO A 19 -6.39 -16.28 -10.71
N VAL A 20 -6.45 -15.23 -11.54
CA VAL A 20 -6.63 -15.30 -13.00
C VAL A 20 -5.39 -14.74 -13.69
N LYS A 21 -4.97 -15.40 -14.77
CA LYS A 21 -3.90 -14.91 -15.66
C LYS A 21 -4.52 -14.19 -16.84
N PHE A 22 -4.11 -12.94 -17.03
CA PHE A 22 -4.50 -12.15 -18.19
C PHE A 22 -3.38 -12.19 -19.22
N ASN A 23 -3.74 -12.20 -20.50
CA ASN A 23 -2.77 -12.25 -21.60
C ASN A 23 -2.17 -10.88 -21.96
N ARG A 24 -2.83 -9.78 -21.59
CA ARG A 24 -2.44 -8.41 -21.95
C ARG A 24 -2.15 -7.49 -20.76
N ALA A 25 -2.52 -7.90 -19.55
CA ALA A 25 -2.31 -7.11 -18.35
C ALA A 25 -1.52 -7.93 -17.32
N ALA A 26 -0.47 -7.31 -16.77
CA ALA A 26 0.19 -7.86 -15.60
C ALA A 26 -0.74 -7.72 -14.39
N VAL A 27 -0.90 -8.79 -13.61
CA VAL A 27 -1.64 -8.80 -12.36
C VAL A 27 -0.79 -9.57 -11.35
N GLY A 28 -0.44 -8.90 -10.25
CA GLY A 28 0.53 -9.39 -9.29
C GLY A 28 0.48 -8.63 -7.97
N VAL A 29 1.26 -9.13 -7.01
CA VAL A 29 1.58 -8.42 -5.77
C VAL A 29 2.97 -7.85 -5.98
N ASP A 30 3.04 -6.62 -6.46
CA ASP A 30 4.30 -5.98 -6.86
C ASP A 30 4.86 -5.04 -5.77
N LEU A 31 4.04 -4.72 -4.78
CA LEU A 31 4.37 -3.84 -3.67
C LEU A 31 4.11 -4.52 -2.33
N ALA A 32 4.91 -4.14 -1.35
CA ALA A 32 4.67 -4.45 0.04
C ALA A 32 3.31 -3.87 0.48
N VAL A 33 2.63 -4.56 1.40
CA VAL A 33 1.45 -3.97 2.03
C VAL A 33 1.85 -2.72 2.81
N PRO A 34 1.06 -1.64 2.76
CA PRO A 34 1.37 -0.42 3.47
C PRO A 34 1.26 -0.62 4.98
N LEU A 35 2.09 0.11 5.72
CA LEU A 35 1.92 0.27 7.16
C LEU A 35 0.69 1.14 7.45
N LEU A 36 0.23 1.08 8.70
CA LEU A 36 -0.81 1.97 9.21
C LEU A 36 -0.39 3.43 8.93
N GLU A 37 -1.27 4.16 8.25
CA GLU A 37 -1.12 5.58 7.89
C GLU A 37 0.06 5.95 6.98
N GLN A 38 0.77 4.98 6.38
CA GLN A 38 1.99 5.22 5.59
C GLN A 38 1.84 6.30 4.50
N HIS A 39 0.66 6.40 3.89
CA HIS A 39 0.39 7.33 2.79
C HIS A 39 -0.61 8.44 3.16
N ASN A 40 -1.02 8.58 4.44
CA ASN A 40 -2.06 9.54 4.83
C ASN A 40 -1.73 10.98 4.39
N ARG A 41 -0.51 11.43 4.66
CA ARG A 41 -0.07 12.80 4.32
C ARG A 41 -0.02 13.05 2.81
N GLU A 42 0.44 12.05 2.04
CA GLU A 42 0.49 12.12 0.58
C GLU A 42 -0.92 12.21 0.00
N THR A 43 -1.79 11.25 0.34
CA THR A 43 -3.17 11.19 -0.14
C THR A 43 -3.99 12.42 0.25
N LEU A 44 -3.83 12.94 1.49
CA LEU A 44 -4.55 14.14 1.92
C LEU A 44 -4.08 15.39 1.19
N ASN A 45 -2.78 15.49 0.90
CA ASN A 45 -2.24 16.59 0.10
C ASN A 45 -2.74 16.52 -1.35
N GLU A 46 -2.79 15.32 -1.95
CA GLU A 46 -3.38 15.11 -3.28
C GLU A 46 -4.88 15.44 -3.31
N ALA A 47 -5.59 15.20 -2.22
CA ALA A 47 -6.99 15.57 -2.05
C ALA A 47 -7.21 17.09 -1.83
N GLY A 48 -6.14 17.88 -1.73
CA GLY A 48 -6.20 19.34 -1.61
C GLY A 48 -6.17 19.88 -0.19
N HIS A 49 -5.83 19.06 0.81
CA HIS A 49 -5.60 19.56 2.17
C HIS A 49 -4.23 20.22 2.29
N ASP A 50 -4.19 21.39 2.93
CA ASP A 50 -2.94 22.04 3.29
C ASP A 50 -2.27 21.38 4.52
N LEU A 51 -1.02 21.76 4.79
CA LEU A 51 -0.24 21.18 5.88
C LEU A 51 -0.85 21.43 7.27
N ALA A 52 -1.57 22.54 7.47
CA ALA A 52 -2.19 22.87 8.74
C ALA A 52 -3.44 22.01 8.98
N GLN A 53 -4.24 21.80 7.94
CA GLN A 53 -5.40 20.90 7.96
C GLN A 53 -4.97 19.46 8.20
N ILE A 54 -3.94 18.98 7.51
CA ILE A 54 -3.39 17.62 7.70
C ILE A 54 -2.89 17.45 9.13
N ALA A 55 -2.16 18.44 9.67
CA ALA A 55 -1.68 18.39 11.04
C ALA A 55 -2.82 18.34 12.07
N ALA A 56 -3.94 19.02 11.82
CA ALA A 56 -5.12 18.99 12.69
C ALA A 56 -5.86 17.63 12.65
N LEU A 57 -5.77 16.90 11.54
CA LEU A 57 -6.38 15.58 11.35
C LEU A 57 -5.48 14.44 11.82
N SER A 58 -4.17 14.68 11.93
CA SER A 58 -3.21 13.68 12.38
C SER A 58 -3.29 13.58 13.90
N VAL A 59 -3.75 12.44 14.43
CA VAL A 59 -3.73 12.15 15.86
C VAL A 59 -2.42 11.43 16.18
N ALA A 60 -1.74 11.86 17.24
CA ALA A 60 -0.58 11.18 17.82
C ALA A 60 -1.01 10.05 18.77
#